data_AF-A0A954FB27-F1
#
_entry.id   AF-A0A954FB27-F1
#
_cell.length_a   1.000
_cell.length_b   1.000
_cell.length_c   1.000
_cell.angle_alpha   90.00
_cell.angle_beta   90.00
_cell.angle_gamma   90.00
#
_symmetry.space_group_name_H-M   'P 1'
#
loop_
_entity.id
_entity.type
_entity.pdbx_description
1 polymer ?
#
loop_
_entity_poly.entity_id
_entity_poly.type
_entity_poly.pdbx_seq_one_letter_code
_entity_poly.pdbx_strand_id
1 'polypeptide(L)'
;MSGIIGHTMYAVLAGKAAVQQKLPVASLIHRHYASYLAGAYMGCDIQIMPEAVCVDTGQEVGFGTAPLQQSPLTGGAVKPWSLSFEGQEYRPREIHQLFYGRAHLVFGWTPAERKFTIPWDHLPDYAALVFQDARDLYGPGDRKLAYLFGWLAHIVGDSLIKSVQPGISLNLLDGKYTPANRPIQDLVTFHEVGRKELKLDWASLLFDLAETPVEPVQLHYMRVGQPRGMLAADFPDAWAPQHAALLTRVLQENRRYQQIRNPRLMKLYSLKQKGTQWECDAELSRVTGGLSYSEMLALAERANFRHALWEMGEAIATLFTQVVERVPFLREYPDGSLPGWEELTVRWKADP
;
A
#
# COMPACT_ATOMS: atom_id res chain seq x y z
N MET A 1 -3.36 10.77 -0.85
CA MET A 1 -2.54 9.72 -0.20
C MET A 1 -3.47 8.65 0.33
N SER A 2 -3.67 7.59 -0.45
CA SER A 2 -4.61 6.52 -0.09
C SER A 2 -4.11 5.84 1.19
N GLY A 3 -5.03 5.35 2.02
CA GLY A 3 -4.71 4.81 3.34
C GLY A 3 -4.22 3.37 3.27
N ILE A 4 -3.43 2.98 4.27
CA ILE A 4 -3.00 1.57 4.45
C ILE A 4 -4.19 0.61 4.48
N ILE A 5 -5.34 1.03 5.04
CA ILE A 5 -6.57 0.23 5.09
C ILE A 5 -7.11 -0.04 3.68
N GLY A 6 -7.20 1.00 2.84
CA GLY A 6 -7.60 0.87 1.44
C GLY A 6 -6.68 -0.07 0.67
N HIS A 7 -5.38 0.20 0.64
CA HIS A 7 -4.41 -0.63 -0.11
C HIS A 7 -4.38 -2.08 0.35
N THR A 8 -4.41 -2.32 1.67
CA THR A 8 -4.49 -3.67 2.22
C THR A 8 -5.78 -4.36 1.77
N MET A 9 -6.93 -3.67 1.81
CA MET A 9 -8.19 -4.24 1.34
C MET A 9 -8.18 -4.55 -0.16
N TYR A 10 -7.65 -3.65 -0.99
CA TYR A 10 -7.56 -3.88 -2.44
C TYR A 10 -6.76 -5.17 -2.72
N ALA A 11 -5.65 -5.35 -2.02
CA ALA A 11 -4.84 -6.55 -2.10
C ALA A 11 -5.56 -7.80 -1.57
N VAL A 12 -6.28 -7.70 -0.45
CA VAL A 12 -7.10 -8.81 0.09
C VAL A 12 -8.12 -9.28 -0.95
N LEU A 13 -8.85 -8.35 -1.56
CA LEU A 13 -9.86 -8.65 -2.58
C LEU A 13 -9.24 -9.19 -3.87
N ALA A 14 -8.09 -8.66 -4.28
CA ALA A 14 -7.33 -9.20 -5.41
C ALA A 14 -6.86 -10.64 -5.18
N GLY A 15 -6.43 -10.99 -3.96
CA GLY A 15 -6.10 -12.36 -3.58
C GLY A 15 -7.31 -13.31 -3.69
N LYS A 16 -8.51 -12.84 -3.29
CA LYS A 16 -9.78 -13.57 -3.50
C LYS A 16 -10.10 -13.73 -4.98
N ALA A 17 -9.98 -12.67 -5.77
CA ALA A 17 -10.23 -12.70 -7.21
C ALA A 17 -9.26 -13.65 -7.93
N ALA A 18 -7.97 -13.65 -7.55
CA ALA A 18 -6.97 -14.58 -8.09
C ALA A 18 -7.34 -16.06 -7.83
N VAL A 19 -7.88 -16.38 -6.64
CA VAL A 19 -8.39 -17.73 -6.35
C VAL A 19 -9.60 -18.07 -7.22
N GLN A 20 -10.56 -17.15 -7.38
CA GLN A 20 -11.76 -17.38 -8.20
C GLN A 20 -11.40 -17.59 -9.68
N GLN A 21 -10.41 -16.84 -10.17
CA GLN A 21 -9.85 -16.97 -11.52
C GLN A 21 -8.91 -18.18 -11.67
N LYS A 22 -8.65 -18.92 -10.59
CA LYS A 22 -7.76 -20.09 -10.55
C LYS A 22 -6.34 -19.77 -11.05
N LEU A 23 -5.83 -18.60 -10.68
CA LEU A 23 -4.46 -18.23 -11.06
C LEU A 23 -3.45 -19.12 -10.31
N PRO A 24 -2.42 -19.67 -11.00
CA PRO A 24 -1.41 -20.54 -10.38
C PRO A 24 -0.69 -19.90 -9.17
N VAL A 25 -0.59 -18.58 -9.18
CA VAL A 25 0.08 -17.78 -8.14
C VAL A 25 -0.79 -17.51 -6.91
N ALA A 26 -2.06 -17.93 -6.90
CA ALA A 26 -2.94 -17.69 -5.75
C ALA A 26 -2.43 -18.37 -4.47
N SER A 27 -1.84 -19.57 -4.59
CA SER A 27 -1.26 -20.30 -3.46
C SER A 27 0.00 -19.61 -2.91
N LEU A 28 0.86 -19.13 -3.81
CA LEU A 28 2.03 -18.31 -3.50
C LEU A 28 1.65 -17.07 -2.67
N ILE A 29 0.65 -16.30 -3.15
CA ILE A 29 0.20 -15.07 -2.48
C ILE A 29 -0.28 -15.38 -1.06
N HIS A 30 -1.13 -16.38 -0.87
CA HIS A 30 -1.68 -16.69 0.45
C HIS A 30 -0.66 -17.33 1.41
N ARG A 31 0.33 -18.07 0.92
CA ARG A 31 1.42 -18.60 1.77
C ARG A 31 2.35 -17.50 2.29
N HIS A 32 2.58 -16.46 1.49
CA HIS A 32 3.47 -15.34 1.82
C HIS A 32 2.70 -14.04 2.00
N TYR A 33 1.54 -14.13 2.67
CA TYR A 33 0.56 -13.05 2.73
C TYR A 33 1.09 -11.77 3.36
N ALA A 34 1.87 -11.88 4.45
CA ALA A 34 2.51 -10.71 5.07
C ALA A 34 3.36 -9.92 4.07
N SER A 35 4.13 -10.62 3.23
CA SER A 35 4.96 -10.00 2.21
C SER A 35 4.18 -9.45 1.03
N TYR A 36 3.10 -10.14 0.63
CA TYR A 36 2.14 -9.61 -0.33
C TYR A 36 1.49 -8.30 0.16
N LEU A 37 1.02 -8.26 1.40
CA LEU A 37 0.43 -7.04 1.97
C LEU A 37 1.47 -5.92 2.21
N ALA A 38 2.70 -6.29 2.57
CA ALA A 38 3.80 -5.33 2.65
C ALA A 38 4.07 -4.70 1.29
N GLY A 39 4.08 -5.48 0.21
CA GLY A 39 4.15 -4.95 -1.16
C GLY A 39 2.97 -4.06 -1.53
N ALA A 40 1.76 -4.44 -1.13
CA ALA A 40 0.54 -3.67 -1.40
C ALA A 40 0.51 -2.30 -0.75
N TYR A 41 1.24 -2.09 0.35
CA TYR A 41 1.34 -0.77 0.97
C TYR A 41 2.72 -0.13 0.76
N MET A 42 3.78 -0.76 1.25
CA MET A 42 5.15 -0.24 1.23
C MET A 42 5.84 -0.38 -0.13
N GLY A 43 5.21 -1.04 -1.11
CA GLY A 43 5.73 -1.16 -2.47
C GLY A 43 5.86 0.18 -3.18
N CYS A 44 4.95 1.12 -2.91
CA CYS A 44 4.96 2.44 -3.54
C CYS A 44 4.94 3.63 -2.56
N ASP A 45 4.34 3.49 -1.38
CA ASP A 45 4.31 4.57 -0.37
C ASP A 45 5.68 4.71 0.33
N ILE A 46 6.67 5.24 -0.38
CA ILE A 46 8.05 5.40 0.09
C ILE A 46 8.22 6.47 1.19
N GLN A 47 7.18 7.29 1.38
CA GLN A 47 7.10 8.39 2.32
C GLN A 47 6.45 8.02 3.66
N ILE A 48 6.34 6.73 3.99
CA ILE A 48 5.89 6.27 5.33
C ILE A 48 6.96 6.65 6.36
N MET A 49 6.91 7.87 6.86
CA MET A 49 7.85 8.39 7.85
C MET A 49 7.17 9.53 8.64
N PRO A 50 7.73 9.97 9.77
CA PRO A 50 7.18 11.09 10.50
C PRO A 50 7.23 12.36 9.64
N GLU A 51 6.22 13.21 9.75
CA GLU A 51 6.34 14.58 9.22
C GLU A 51 7.08 15.47 10.23
N ALA A 52 6.83 15.21 11.52
CA ALA A 52 7.28 16.06 12.62
C ALA A 52 7.52 15.27 13.91
N VAL A 53 8.11 15.94 14.88
CA VAL A 53 8.26 15.47 16.26
C VAL A 53 7.49 16.40 17.18
N CYS A 54 6.65 15.85 18.05
CA CYS A 54 5.96 16.60 19.09
C CYS A 54 7.00 17.16 20.09
N VAL A 55 7.00 18.47 20.31
CA VAL A 55 7.98 19.12 21.20
C VAL A 55 7.82 18.66 22.64
N ASP A 56 6.57 18.52 23.11
CA ASP A 56 6.27 18.20 24.51
C ASP A 56 6.65 16.76 24.89
N THR A 57 6.54 15.83 23.95
CA THR A 57 6.70 14.38 24.22
C THR A 57 7.96 13.78 23.60
N GLY A 58 8.60 14.49 22.67
CA GLY A 58 9.69 13.95 21.84
C GLY A 58 9.25 12.87 20.86
N GLN A 59 7.95 12.55 20.77
CA GLN A 59 7.46 11.49 19.90
C GLN A 59 7.31 11.96 18.45
N GLU A 60 7.72 11.11 17.53
CA GLU A 60 7.49 11.25 16.10
C GLU A 60 6.00 11.15 15.76
N VAL A 61 5.48 12.03 14.90
CA VAL A 61 4.07 12.18 14.59
C VAL A 61 3.84 12.59 13.12
N GLY A 62 2.60 12.39 12.65
CA GLY A 62 2.18 12.75 11.30
C GLY A 62 2.45 11.66 10.28
N PHE A 63 2.41 12.03 9.00
CA PHE A 63 2.74 11.15 7.90
C PHE A 63 3.46 11.98 6.85
N GLY A 64 4.63 11.51 6.42
CA GLY A 64 5.50 12.23 5.49
C GLY A 64 4.73 12.79 4.30
N THR A 65 4.96 14.07 4.01
CA THR A 65 4.31 14.91 2.98
C THR A 65 2.96 15.54 3.37
N ALA A 66 2.29 15.05 4.42
CA ALA A 66 1.06 15.67 4.92
C ALA A 66 1.40 16.80 5.93
N PRO A 67 1.07 18.07 5.65
CA PRO A 67 1.38 19.17 6.57
C PRO A 67 0.81 18.93 7.96
N LEU A 68 1.62 19.20 8.99
CA LEU A 68 1.22 19.08 10.38
C LEU A 68 1.64 20.35 11.14
N GLN A 69 0.66 21.13 11.60
CA GLN A 69 0.91 22.38 12.33
C GLN A 69 1.00 22.20 13.84
N GLN A 70 0.33 21.17 14.37
CA GLN A 70 0.23 20.89 15.81
C GLN A 70 0.32 19.40 16.08
N SER A 71 0.74 19.05 17.29
CA SER A 71 0.88 17.66 17.72
C SER A 71 -0.49 17.01 17.84
N PRO A 72 -0.75 15.86 17.17
CA PRO A 72 -1.99 15.12 17.38
C PRO A 72 -2.07 14.45 18.76
N LEU A 73 -0.98 14.48 19.53
CA LEU A 73 -0.90 13.89 20.86
C LEU A 73 -1.29 14.88 21.96
N THR A 74 -0.90 16.15 21.81
CA THR A 74 -1.02 17.18 22.87
C THR A 74 -1.73 18.45 22.42
N GLY A 75 -1.93 18.66 21.12
CA GLY A 75 -2.34 19.95 20.54
C GLY A 75 -1.21 21.00 20.53
N GLY A 76 -0.04 20.68 21.10
CA GLY A 76 1.11 21.59 21.23
C GLY A 76 1.95 21.71 19.97
N ALA A 77 3.10 22.37 20.11
CA ALA A 77 4.02 22.63 19.00
C ALA A 77 4.66 21.35 18.45
N VAL A 78 5.03 21.41 17.17
CA VAL A 78 5.79 20.36 16.48
C VAL A 78 7.04 20.95 15.84
N LYS A 79 8.12 20.16 15.81
CA LYS A 79 9.31 20.46 15.03
C LYS A 79 9.38 19.57 13.79
N PRO A 80 9.78 20.08 12.63
CA PRO A 80 9.91 19.26 11.41
C PRO A 80 10.87 18.06 11.63
N TRP A 81 10.50 16.85 11.15
CA TRP A 81 11.35 15.64 11.21
C TRP A 81 12.12 15.40 9.91
N SER A 82 13.39 15.00 9.99
CA SER A 82 14.24 14.69 8.84
C SER A 82 14.94 13.33 9.03
N LEU A 83 15.23 12.66 7.92
CA LEU A 83 16.08 11.48 7.90
C LEU A 83 17.54 11.90 7.75
N SER A 84 18.36 11.65 8.77
CA SER A 84 19.82 11.83 8.69
C SER A 84 20.46 10.62 7.99
N PHE A 85 21.21 10.85 6.91
CA PHE A 85 21.97 9.82 6.22
C PHE A 85 23.22 10.41 5.57
N GLU A 86 24.40 9.80 5.82
CA GLU A 86 25.69 10.24 5.26
C GLU A 86 25.99 11.73 5.42
N GLY A 87 25.63 12.30 6.59
CA GLY A 87 25.86 13.71 6.89
C GLY A 87 24.90 14.69 6.19
N GLN A 88 23.89 14.17 5.49
CA GLN A 88 22.80 14.95 4.89
C GLN A 88 21.48 14.70 5.64
N GLU A 89 20.61 15.70 5.60
CA GLU A 89 19.26 15.65 6.18
C GLU A 89 18.25 15.65 5.04
N TYR A 90 17.33 14.68 5.05
CA TYR A 90 16.28 14.57 4.04
C TYR A 90 14.90 14.74 4.67
N ARG A 91 14.16 15.75 4.22
CA ARG A 91 12.74 15.91 4.50
C ARG A 91 11.95 14.80 3.80
N PRO A 92 10.81 14.37 4.36
CA PRO A 92 9.92 13.41 3.69
C PRO A 92 9.50 13.81 2.27
N ARG A 93 9.34 15.12 2.02
CA ARG A 93 9.03 15.66 0.69
C ARG A 93 10.17 15.48 -0.31
N GLU A 94 11.42 15.58 0.12
CA GLU A 94 12.59 15.38 -0.74
C GLU A 94 12.72 13.89 -1.09
N ILE A 95 12.54 13.00 -0.11
CA ILE A 95 12.49 11.54 -0.33
C ILE A 95 11.36 11.17 -1.31
N HIS A 96 10.18 11.76 -1.13
CA HIS A 96 9.06 11.58 -2.05
C HIS A 96 9.41 12.03 -3.47
N GLN A 97 10.03 13.19 -3.65
CA GLN A 97 10.44 13.68 -4.97
C GLN A 97 11.45 12.74 -5.66
N LEU A 98 12.37 12.14 -4.90
CA LEU A 98 13.37 11.23 -5.44
C LEU A 98 12.78 9.88 -5.89
N PHE A 99 11.81 9.34 -5.13
CA PHE A 99 11.46 7.92 -5.25
C PHE A 99 9.99 7.62 -5.57
N TYR A 100 9.06 8.56 -5.38
CA TYR A 100 7.62 8.26 -5.49
C TYR A 100 7.22 7.85 -6.91
N GLY A 101 7.67 8.57 -7.94
CA GLY A 101 7.43 8.20 -9.35
C GLY A 101 8.09 6.89 -9.73
N ARG A 102 9.27 6.61 -9.18
CA ARG A 102 10.01 5.35 -9.40
C ARG A 102 9.28 4.14 -8.84
N ALA A 103 8.57 4.30 -7.73
CA ALA A 103 7.82 3.22 -7.12
C ALA A 103 6.46 2.98 -7.80
N HIS A 104 5.81 4.05 -8.26
CA HIS A 104 4.49 3.97 -8.93
C HIS A 104 4.56 3.66 -10.42
N LEU A 105 5.69 3.96 -11.09
CA LEU A 105 5.99 3.77 -12.51
C LEU A 105 5.13 4.59 -13.49
N VAL A 106 3.80 4.47 -13.39
CA VAL A 106 2.81 4.97 -14.34
C VAL A 106 2.32 6.39 -14.01
N PHE A 107 2.69 6.92 -12.84
CA PHE A 107 2.50 8.31 -12.44
C PHE A 107 3.45 8.70 -11.31
N GLY A 108 3.36 9.94 -10.81
CA GLY A 108 4.06 10.39 -9.61
C GLY A 108 5.48 10.92 -9.85
N TRP A 109 5.96 10.87 -11.10
CA TRP A 109 7.23 11.47 -11.51
C TRP A 109 7.20 13.00 -11.39
N THR A 110 8.35 13.58 -11.03
CA THR A 110 8.54 15.03 -11.07
C THR A 110 8.37 15.56 -12.51
N PRO A 111 8.04 16.85 -12.72
CA PRO A 111 7.88 17.39 -14.07
C PRO A 111 9.06 17.12 -15.01
N ALA A 112 10.30 17.16 -14.50
CA ALA A 112 11.52 16.91 -15.26
C ALA A 112 11.71 15.42 -15.65
N GLU A 113 11.11 14.51 -14.90
CA GLU A 113 11.26 13.07 -15.06
C GLU A 113 10.03 12.38 -15.67
N ARG A 114 8.95 13.13 -16.00
CA ARG A 114 7.71 12.54 -16.57
C ARG A 114 7.94 11.69 -17.81
N LYS A 115 8.98 11.97 -18.59
CA LYS A 115 9.38 11.16 -19.75
C LYS A 115 9.73 9.70 -19.41
N PHE A 116 10.01 9.40 -18.14
CA PHE A 116 10.31 8.05 -17.65
C PHE A 116 9.09 7.28 -17.15
N THR A 117 7.90 7.88 -17.26
CA THR A 117 6.62 7.24 -16.94
C THR A 117 6.42 6.03 -17.84
N ILE A 118 6.06 4.90 -17.25
CA ILE A 118 5.69 3.69 -17.99
C ILE A 118 4.24 3.86 -18.45
N PRO A 119 3.95 3.78 -19.77
CA PRO A 119 2.58 3.76 -20.26
C PRO A 119 1.78 2.61 -19.63
N TRP A 120 0.50 2.83 -19.34
CA TRP A 120 -0.32 1.85 -18.62
C TRP A 120 -0.42 0.51 -19.33
N ASP A 121 -0.55 0.53 -20.65
CA ASP A 121 -0.57 -0.63 -21.53
C ASP A 121 0.76 -1.41 -21.56
N HIS A 122 1.87 -0.76 -21.19
CA HIS A 122 3.19 -1.38 -21.06
C HIS A 122 3.52 -1.85 -19.63
N LEU A 123 2.65 -1.58 -18.64
CA LEU A 123 2.86 -2.01 -17.25
C LEU A 123 3.00 -3.54 -17.11
N PRO A 124 2.21 -4.39 -17.80
CA PRO A 124 2.38 -5.84 -17.70
C PRO A 124 3.74 -6.32 -18.20
N ASP A 125 4.29 -5.68 -19.24
CA ASP A 125 5.60 -6.04 -19.80
C ASP A 125 6.72 -5.65 -18.83
N TYR A 126 6.69 -4.41 -18.32
CA TYR A 126 7.63 -3.97 -17.27
C TYR A 126 7.61 -4.91 -16.06
N ALA A 127 6.40 -5.24 -15.58
CA ALA A 127 6.23 -6.15 -14.45
C ALA A 127 6.77 -7.55 -14.77
N ALA A 128 6.49 -8.11 -15.95
CA ALA A 128 7.00 -9.42 -16.34
C ALA A 128 8.53 -9.50 -16.31
N LEU A 129 9.22 -8.45 -16.79
CA LEU A 129 10.68 -8.36 -16.72
C LEU A 129 11.19 -8.28 -15.29
N VAL A 130 10.51 -7.51 -14.42
CA VAL A 130 10.82 -7.47 -12.98
C VAL A 130 10.70 -8.86 -12.35
N PHE A 131 9.65 -9.63 -12.67
CA PHE A 131 9.46 -10.98 -12.13
C PHE A 131 10.51 -11.97 -12.65
N GLN A 132 10.89 -11.87 -13.92
CA GLN A 132 11.96 -12.69 -14.49
C GLN A 132 13.31 -12.38 -13.81
N ASP A 133 13.65 -11.09 -13.72
CA ASP A 133 14.88 -10.64 -13.06
C ASP A 133 14.88 -10.95 -11.56
N ALA A 134 13.72 -10.91 -10.90
CA ALA A 134 13.59 -11.29 -9.49
C ALA A 134 14.11 -12.71 -9.28
N ARG A 135 13.74 -13.65 -10.14
CA ARG A 135 14.22 -15.03 -10.08
C ARG A 135 15.70 -15.13 -10.45
N ASP A 136 16.10 -14.53 -11.56
CA ASP A 136 17.41 -14.75 -12.16
C ASP A 136 18.54 -14.06 -11.37
N LEU A 137 18.25 -12.90 -10.78
CA LEU A 137 19.24 -12.09 -10.07
C LEU A 137 19.15 -12.19 -8.54
N TYR A 138 17.99 -12.57 -8.00
CA TYR A 138 17.73 -12.62 -6.55
C TYR A 138 17.27 -14.01 -6.06
N GLY A 139 17.44 -15.04 -6.89
CA GLY A 139 17.24 -16.45 -6.55
C GLY A 139 15.76 -16.91 -6.57
N PRO A 140 15.46 -18.16 -6.16
CA PRO A 140 14.12 -18.74 -6.34
C PRO A 140 13.09 -18.38 -5.26
N GLY A 141 13.46 -17.72 -4.16
CA GLY A 141 12.56 -17.53 -3.00
C GLY A 141 11.21 -16.85 -3.30
N ASP A 142 10.14 -17.45 -2.82
CA ASP A 142 8.72 -17.11 -3.02
C ASP A 142 8.30 -15.78 -2.41
N ARG A 143 8.86 -15.43 -1.25
CA ARG A 143 8.47 -14.25 -0.46
C ARG A 143 8.52 -12.94 -1.29
N LYS A 144 9.59 -12.78 -2.08
CA LYS A 144 9.74 -11.62 -2.98
C LYS A 144 8.75 -11.62 -4.13
N LEU A 145 8.34 -12.78 -4.65
CA LEU A 145 7.36 -12.86 -5.72
C LEU A 145 5.98 -12.43 -5.20
N ALA A 146 5.62 -12.87 -3.98
CA ALA A 146 4.43 -12.39 -3.30
C ALA A 146 4.50 -10.87 -3.05
N TYR A 147 5.64 -10.35 -2.61
CA TYR A 147 5.85 -8.90 -2.48
C TYR A 147 5.61 -8.15 -3.80
N LEU A 148 6.14 -8.65 -4.92
CA LEU A 148 5.95 -8.04 -6.24
C LEU A 148 4.48 -8.02 -6.66
N PHE A 149 3.72 -9.10 -6.42
CA PHE A 149 2.27 -9.08 -6.66
C PHE A 149 1.56 -8.04 -5.78
N GLY A 150 2.02 -7.86 -4.54
CA GLY A 150 1.55 -6.79 -3.66
C GLY A 150 1.82 -5.41 -4.26
N TRP A 151 3.04 -5.18 -4.72
CA TRP A 151 3.44 -3.94 -5.38
C TRP A 151 2.58 -3.63 -6.61
N LEU A 152 2.26 -4.64 -7.44
CA LEU A 152 1.32 -4.48 -8.56
C LEU A 152 -0.09 -4.10 -8.07
N ALA A 153 -0.57 -4.72 -6.99
CA ALA A 153 -1.84 -4.36 -6.36
C ALA A 153 -1.86 -2.89 -5.91
N HIS A 154 -0.74 -2.39 -5.39
CA HIS A 154 -0.60 -0.97 -5.08
C HIS A 154 -0.75 -0.11 -6.34
N ILE A 155 0.06 -0.34 -7.38
CA ILE A 155 0.08 0.49 -8.60
C ILE A 155 -1.33 0.59 -9.18
N VAL A 156 -2.02 -0.54 -9.35
CA VAL A 156 -3.37 -0.56 -9.92
C VAL A 156 -4.37 0.12 -8.99
N GLY A 157 -4.34 -0.23 -7.70
CA GLY A 157 -5.21 0.33 -6.69
C GLY A 157 -5.20 1.86 -6.68
N ASP A 158 -3.98 2.39 -6.67
CA ASP A 158 -3.72 3.81 -6.60
C ASP A 158 -4.04 4.53 -7.91
N SER A 159 -3.77 3.88 -9.05
CA SER A 159 -4.09 4.43 -10.37
C SER A 159 -5.60 4.60 -10.56
N LEU A 160 -6.40 3.64 -10.11
CA LEU A 160 -7.85 3.66 -10.24
C LEU A 160 -8.51 4.64 -9.26
N ILE A 161 -8.13 4.60 -7.98
CA ILE A 161 -8.74 5.46 -6.96
C ILE A 161 -8.40 6.93 -7.19
N LYS A 162 -7.17 7.25 -7.64
CA LYS A 162 -6.76 8.62 -7.96
C LYS A 162 -7.19 9.08 -9.36
N SER A 163 -7.93 8.26 -10.11
CA SER A 163 -8.34 8.52 -11.49
C SER A 163 -7.17 8.80 -12.45
N VAL A 164 -5.99 8.24 -12.17
CA VAL A 164 -4.90 8.16 -13.16
C VAL A 164 -5.33 7.24 -14.30
N GLN A 165 -6.07 6.18 -13.96
CA GLN A 165 -6.75 5.30 -14.90
C GLN A 165 -8.26 5.27 -14.61
N PRO A 166 -9.10 5.20 -15.65
CA PRO A 166 -10.50 4.88 -15.47
C PRO A 166 -10.64 3.40 -15.07
N GLY A 167 -11.78 3.03 -14.49
CA GLY A 167 -12.06 1.62 -14.20
C GLY A 167 -12.75 1.32 -12.87
N ILE A 168 -13.07 2.34 -12.07
CA ILE A 168 -13.95 2.18 -10.91
C ILE A 168 -15.04 3.26 -10.90
N SER A 169 -16.23 2.84 -10.53
CA SER A 169 -17.41 3.70 -10.41
C SER A 169 -17.61 4.09 -8.95
N LEU A 170 -16.98 5.19 -8.54
CA LEU A 170 -17.09 5.70 -7.17
C LEU A 170 -17.22 7.22 -7.16
N ASN A 171 -18.30 7.70 -6.54
CA ASN A 171 -18.50 9.10 -6.20
C ASN A 171 -19.15 9.17 -4.82
N LEU A 172 -18.42 9.67 -3.82
CA LEU A 172 -18.88 9.80 -2.44
C LEU A 172 -19.41 11.22 -2.18
N LEU A 173 -18.81 12.01 -1.29
CA LEU A 173 -19.29 13.34 -0.93
C LEU A 173 -19.11 14.34 -2.06
N ASP A 174 -17.87 14.51 -2.48
CA ASP A 174 -17.42 15.59 -3.37
C ASP A 174 -16.52 15.05 -4.50
N GLY A 175 -16.61 13.74 -4.79
CA GLY A 175 -15.84 13.08 -5.83
C GLY A 175 -15.47 11.63 -5.50
N LYS A 176 -14.56 11.07 -6.30
CA LYS A 176 -14.03 9.71 -6.11
C LYS A 176 -13.05 9.62 -4.94
N TYR A 177 -12.08 10.54 -4.92
CA TYR A 177 -10.95 10.49 -4.00
C TYR A 177 -10.56 11.90 -3.56
N THR A 178 -11.06 12.27 -2.39
CA THR A 178 -10.82 13.58 -1.75
C THR A 178 -10.39 13.36 -0.30
N PRO A 179 -9.76 14.34 0.35
CA PRO A 179 -9.45 14.26 1.77
C PRO A 179 -10.69 13.99 2.65
N ALA A 180 -11.84 14.57 2.31
CA ALA A 180 -13.09 14.40 3.05
C ALA A 180 -13.71 13.00 2.88
N ASN A 181 -13.48 12.33 1.75
CA ASN A 181 -13.96 10.97 1.52
C ASN A 181 -13.15 9.90 2.26
N ARG A 182 -11.91 10.20 2.65
CA ARG A 182 -11.01 9.20 3.23
C ARG A 182 -11.54 8.57 4.52
N PRO A 183 -12.05 9.31 5.52
CA PRO A 183 -12.62 8.69 6.71
C PRO A 183 -13.77 7.73 6.40
N ILE A 184 -14.62 8.05 5.42
CA ILE A 184 -15.72 7.18 4.98
C ILE A 184 -15.16 5.88 4.41
N GLN A 185 -14.24 5.98 3.46
CA GLN A 185 -13.61 4.82 2.83
C GLN A 185 -12.90 3.94 3.85
N ASP A 186 -12.08 4.53 4.71
CA ASP A 186 -11.29 3.79 5.70
C ASP A 186 -12.19 3.13 6.75
N LEU A 187 -13.18 3.83 7.33
CA LEU A 187 -14.04 3.25 8.38
C LEU A 187 -14.95 2.13 7.85
N VAL A 188 -15.57 2.32 6.68
CA VAL A 188 -16.43 1.30 6.06
C VAL A 188 -15.60 0.08 5.68
N THR A 189 -14.41 0.30 5.09
CA THR A 189 -13.47 -0.78 4.76
C THR A 189 -13.02 -1.53 5.99
N PHE A 190 -12.69 -0.81 7.07
CA PHE A 190 -12.15 -1.39 8.28
C PHE A 190 -13.20 -2.24 9.03
N HIS A 191 -14.39 -1.69 9.27
CA HIS A 191 -15.41 -2.35 10.09
C HIS A 191 -16.35 -3.24 9.28
N GLU A 192 -17.00 -2.68 8.26
CA GLU A 192 -18.08 -3.37 7.57
C GLU A 192 -17.54 -4.47 6.66
N VAL A 193 -16.52 -4.17 5.85
CA VAL A 193 -15.94 -5.17 4.94
C VAL A 193 -14.89 -6.02 5.65
N GLY A 194 -13.90 -5.38 6.30
CA GLY A 194 -12.79 -6.07 6.94
C GLY A 194 -13.22 -6.94 8.12
N ARG A 195 -13.74 -6.32 9.20
CA ARG A 195 -14.07 -7.05 10.42
C ARG A 195 -15.34 -7.88 10.33
N LYS A 196 -16.46 -7.30 9.84
CA LYS A 196 -17.75 -8.00 9.87
C LYS A 196 -17.84 -9.10 8.83
N GLU A 197 -17.34 -8.89 7.62
CA GLU A 197 -17.52 -9.85 6.52
C GLU A 197 -16.33 -10.77 6.35
N LEU A 198 -15.15 -10.18 6.18
CA LEU A 198 -13.93 -10.93 5.93
C LEU A 198 -13.26 -11.44 7.21
N LYS A 199 -13.76 -11.05 8.39
CA LYS A 199 -13.24 -11.44 9.71
C LYS A 199 -11.76 -11.14 9.90
N LEU A 200 -11.27 -10.07 9.26
CA LEU A 200 -9.86 -9.70 9.30
C LEU A 200 -9.45 -9.24 10.70
N ASP A 201 -8.30 -9.75 11.15
CA ASP A 201 -7.57 -9.17 12.27
C ASP A 201 -6.65 -8.06 11.77
N TRP A 202 -7.17 -6.83 11.74
CA TRP A 202 -6.39 -5.67 11.31
C TRP A 202 -5.14 -5.44 12.15
N ALA A 203 -5.16 -5.74 13.45
CA ALA A 203 -3.98 -5.48 14.29
C ALA A 203 -2.81 -6.35 13.84
N SER A 204 -3.06 -7.65 13.71
CA SER A 204 -2.05 -8.62 13.29
C SER A 204 -1.62 -8.43 11.84
N LEU A 205 -2.57 -8.20 10.92
CA LEU A 205 -2.24 -7.93 9.52
C LEU A 205 -1.31 -6.72 9.38
N LEU A 206 -1.61 -5.62 10.07
CA LEU A 206 -0.81 -4.41 10.02
C LEU A 206 0.55 -4.60 10.73
N PHE A 207 0.61 -5.41 11.78
CA PHE A 207 1.86 -5.78 12.45
C PHE A 207 2.76 -6.59 11.52
N ASP A 208 2.26 -7.71 10.98
CA ASP A 208 3.02 -8.63 10.13
C ASP A 208 3.57 -7.93 8.87
N LEU A 209 2.76 -7.07 8.24
CA LEU A 209 3.23 -6.32 7.06
C LEU A 209 4.34 -5.33 7.42
N ALA A 210 4.32 -4.75 8.63
CA ALA A 210 5.34 -3.80 9.07
C ALA A 210 6.63 -4.48 9.56
N GLU A 211 6.53 -5.71 10.07
CA GLU A 211 7.67 -6.57 10.41
C GLU A 211 8.32 -7.22 9.18
N THR A 212 7.62 -7.22 8.03
CA THR A 212 8.16 -7.83 6.82
C THR A 212 9.47 -7.15 6.39
N PRO A 213 10.58 -7.90 6.23
CA PRO A 213 11.85 -7.35 5.82
C PRO A 213 11.81 -6.66 4.46
N VAL A 214 12.73 -5.72 4.24
CA VAL A 214 12.95 -5.10 2.93
C VAL A 214 13.31 -6.19 1.92
N GLU A 215 12.62 -6.21 0.78
CA GLU A 215 12.98 -7.09 -0.33
C GLU A 215 13.99 -6.38 -1.24
N PRO A 216 15.18 -6.96 -1.51
CA PRO A 216 16.20 -6.34 -2.36
C PRO A 216 15.72 -6.00 -3.78
N VAL A 217 14.71 -6.73 -4.28
CA VAL A 217 14.09 -6.48 -5.60
C VAL A 217 13.44 -5.10 -5.69
N GLN A 218 13.17 -4.43 -4.56
CA GLN A 218 12.60 -3.08 -4.53
C GLN A 218 13.48 -2.06 -5.22
N LEU A 219 14.80 -2.12 -4.99
CA LEU A 219 15.75 -1.24 -5.67
C LEU A 219 15.75 -1.49 -7.18
N HIS A 220 15.48 -2.73 -7.61
CA HIS A 220 15.44 -3.15 -9.01
C HIS A 220 14.25 -2.56 -9.74
N TYR A 221 13.02 -2.83 -9.27
CA TYR A 221 11.83 -2.35 -9.96
C TYR A 221 11.70 -0.82 -9.92
N MET A 222 12.33 -0.17 -8.94
CA MET A 222 12.41 1.30 -8.86
C MET A 222 13.49 1.90 -9.76
N ARG A 223 14.31 1.09 -10.44
CA ARG A 223 15.50 1.52 -11.20
C ARG A 223 16.45 2.36 -10.35
N VAL A 224 16.67 1.95 -9.10
CA VAL A 224 17.62 2.58 -8.15
C VAL A 224 18.80 1.64 -7.84
N GLY A 225 18.73 0.37 -8.25
CA GLY A 225 19.87 -0.54 -8.25
C GLY A 225 20.86 -0.28 -9.40
N GLN A 226 21.89 -1.13 -9.50
CA GLN A 226 22.71 -1.19 -10.70
C GLN A 226 21.87 -1.71 -11.88
N PRO A 227 22.00 -1.15 -13.10
CA PRO A 227 21.28 -1.64 -14.28
C PRO A 227 21.79 -3.03 -14.65
N ARG A 228 20.89 -4.01 -14.65
CA ARG A 228 21.17 -5.42 -15.00
C ARG A 228 19.87 -6.16 -15.34
N GLY A 229 20.01 -7.35 -15.90
CA GLY A 229 18.87 -8.19 -16.25
C GLY A 229 18.10 -7.67 -17.45
N MET A 230 16.95 -8.30 -17.72
CA MET A 230 16.11 -7.96 -18.86
C MET A 230 15.43 -6.60 -18.68
N LEU A 231 15.11 -6.21 -17.45
CA LEU A 231 14.52 -4.90 -17.18
C LEU A 231 15.43 -3.76 -17.64
N ALA A 232 16.74 -3.85 -17.37
CA ALA A 232 17.68 -2.81 -17.80
C ALA A 232 17.94 -2.83 -19.30
N ALA A 233 17.80 -3.97 -19.97
CA ALA A 233 17.92 -4.07 -21.42
C ALA A 233 16.77 -3.34 -22.13
N ASP A 234 15.53 -3.56 -21.67
CA ASP A 234 14.33 -3.00 -22.31
C ASP A 234 13.98 -1.60 -21.80
N PHE A 235 14.36 -1.28 -20.56
CA PHE A 235 14.19 0.04 -19.94
C PHE A 235 15.55 0.60 -19.48
N PRO A 236 16.43 1.01 -20.40
CA PRO A 236 17.80 1.45 -20.08
C PRO A 236 17.87 2.82 -19.41
N ASP A 237 16.78 3.59 -19.47
CA ASP A 237 16.71 4.95 -18.93
C ASP A 237 16.30 5.01 -17.45
N ALA A 238 16.60 6.15 -16.84
CA ALA A 238 16.21 6.53 -15.48
C ALA A 238 16.83 5.70 -14.36
N TRP A 239 17.83 4.86 -14.60
CA TRP A 239 18.56 4.18 -13.53
C TRP A 239 19.32 5.20 -12.66
N ALA A 240 19.18 5.08 -11.34
CA ALA A 240 19.78 5.98 -10.37
C ALA A 240 20.55 5.23 -9.25
N PRO A 241 21.58 4.43 -9.61
CA PRO A 241 22.34 3.62 -8.66
C PRO A 241 22.99 4.42 -7.52
N GLN A 242 23.28 5.70 -7.76
CA GLN A 242 23.81 6.62 -6.74
C GLN A 242 22.88 6.81 -5.54
N HIS A 243 21.58 6.48 -5.67
CA HIS A 243 20.61 6.60 -4.58
C HIS A 243 20.30 5.26 -3.88
N ALA A 244 20.97 4.16 -4.24
CA ALA A 244 20.71 2.82 -3.69
C ALA A 244 20.84 2.75 -2.16
N ALA A 245 21.90 3.36 -1.61
CA ALA A 245 22.14 3.33 -0.17
C ALA A 245 21.09 4.16 0.59
N LEU A 246 20.76 5.36 0.09
CA LEU A 246 19.70 6.21 0.64
C LEU A 246 18.34 5.49 0.58
N LEU A 247 17.99 4.90 -0.57
CA LEU A 247 16.72 4.16 -0.70
C LEU A 247 16.64 3.01 0.29
N THR A 248 17.73 2.26 0.50
CA THR A 248 17.76 1.18 1.50
C THR A 248 17.45 1.71 2.90
N ARG A 249 18.04 2.85 3.28
CA ARG A 249 17.79 3.49 4.58
C ARG A 249 16.34 3.99 4.71
N VAL A 250 15.80 4.58 3.65
CA VAL A 250 14.39 5.03 3.58
C VAL A 250 13.44 3.85 3.74
N LEU A 251 13.71 2.75 3.04
CA LEU A 251 12.90 1.55 3.12
C LEU A 251 12.88 0.98 4.54
N GLN A 252 14.02 0.90 5.23
CA GLN A 252 14.07 0.50 6.64
C GLN A 252 13.27 1.45 7.54
N GLU A 253 13.38 2.75 7.29
CA GLU A 253 12.64 3.77 8.02
C GLU A 253 11.12 3.62 7.85
N ASN A 254 10.66 3.25 6.65
CA ASN A 254 9.25 2.98 6.40
C ASN A 254 8.69 1.85 7.28
N ARG A 255 9.45 0.77 7.47
CA ARG A 255 9.03 -0.36 8.32
C ARG A 255 8.94 0.10 9.78
N ARG A 256 10.03 0.70 10.28
CA ARG A 256 10.12 1.21 11.66
C ARG A 256 8.99 2.17 11.97
N TYR A 257 8.75 3.17 11.11
CA TYR A 257 7.72 4.16 11.39
C TYR A 257 6.32 3.59 11.27
N GLN A 258 6.08 2.63 10.37
CA GLN A 258 4.77 2.00 10.28
C GLN A 258 4.42 1.22 11.55
N GLN A 259 5.39 0.58 12.20
CA GLN A 259 5.18 -0.07 13.51
C GLN A 259 4.70 0.93 14.58
N ILE A 260 5.28 2.14 14.61
CA ILE A 260 4.85 3.23 15.52
C ILE A 260 3.46 3.75 15.15
N ARG A 261 3.16 3.83 13.85
CA ARG A 261 1.92 4.41 13.34
C ARG A 261 0.73 3.47 13.47
N ASN A 262 0.94 2.16 13.35
CA ASN A 262 -0.12 1.15 13.39
C ASN A 262 -1.04 1.27 14.63
N PRO A 263 -0.53 1.28 15.88
CA PRO A 263 -1.40 1.44 17.05
C PRO A 263 -2.24 2.72 17.04
N ARG A 264 -1.69 3.81 16.48
CA ARG A 264 -2.40 5.09 16.38
C ARG A 264 -3.54 5.02 15.37
N LEU A 265 -3.34 4.34 14.25
CA LEU A 265 -4.41 4.08 13.28
C LEU A 265 -5.50 3.18 13.87
N MET A 266 -5.10 2.12 14.59
CA MET A 266 -6.06 1.24 15.27
C MET A 266 -6.93 2.01 16.27
N LYS A 267 -6.33 2.93 17.03
CA LYS A 267 -7.07 3.85 17.90
C LYS A 267 -7.99 4.77 17.12
N LEU A 268 -7.50 5.41 16.06
CA LEU A 268 -8.25 6.35 15.23
C LEU A 268 -9.49 5.72 14.59
N TYR A 269 -9.38 4.48 14.11
CA TYR A 269 -10.49 3.78 13.47
C TYR A 269 -11.39 3.03 14.46
N SER A 270 -11.07 3.00 15.75
CA SER A 270 -11.93 2.31 16.74
C SER A 270 -13.25 3.06 16.93
N LEU A 271 -14.36 2.32 16.89
CA LEU A 271 -15.68 2.86 17.23
C LEU A 271 -15.93 2.75 18.73
N LYS A 272 -16.62 3.75 19.29
CA LYS A 272 -17.08 3.75 20.68
C LYS A 272 -18.59 3.59 20.72
N GLN A 273 -19.08 2.71 21.57
CA GLN A 273 -20.52 2.56 21.76
C GLN A 273 -21.03 3.59 22.75
N LYS A 274 -22.09 4.31 22.39
CA LYS A 274 -22.78 5.26 23.26
C LYS A 274 -24.29 5.03 23.15
N GLY A 275 -24.84 4.35 24.16
CA GLY A 275 -26.19 3.82 24.10
C GLY A 275 -26.32 2.79 22.96
N THR A 276 -27.24 3.04 22.04
CA THR A 276 -27.49 2.17 20.87
C THR A 276 -26.69 2.55 19.63
N GLN A 277 -25.94 3.67 19.67
CA GLN A 277 -25.21 4.20 18.53
C GLN A 277 -23.71 3.94 18.65
N TRP A 278 -23.07 3.79 17.49
CA TRP A 278 -21.62 3.76 17.36
C TRP A 278 -21.11 5.14 16.94
N GLU A 279 -20.18 5.69 17.71
CA GLU A 279 -19.49 6.95 17.42
C GLU A 279 -18.09 6.66 16.88
N CYS A 280 -17.69 7.37 15.83
CA CYS A 280 -16.32 7.37 15.33
C CYS A 280 -15.47 8.42 16.04
N ASP A 281 -14.16 8.44 15.78
CA ASP A 281 -13.28 9.46 16.33
C ASP A 281 -13.67 10.87 15.86
N ALA A 282 -13.57 11.84 16.77
CA ALA A 282 -13.99 13.23 16.52
C ALA A 282 -13.22 13.87 15.35
N GLU A 283 -11.96 13.49 15.14
CA GLU A 283 -11.17 14.00 14.03
C GLU A 283 -11.69 13.46 12.69
N LEU A 284 -12.09 12.18 12.64
CA LEU A 284 -12.68 11.58 11.43
C LEU A 284 -14.00 12.27 11.07
N SER A 285 -14.86 12.50 12.08
CA SER A 285 -16.09 13.26 11.89
C SER A 285 -15.81 14.69 11.40
N ARG A 286 -14.87 15.41 12.05
CA ARG A 286 -14.49 16.78 11.67
C ARG A 286 -14.01 16.87 10.21
N VAL A 287 -13.15 15.94 9.77
CA VAL A 287 -12.63 15.91 8.39
C VAL A 287 -13.73 15.68 7.36
N THR A 288 -14.77 14.93 7.71
CA THR A 288 -15.95 14.71 6.85
C THR A 288 -16.99 15.83 6.92
N GLY A 289 -16.69 16.95 7.58
CA GLY A 289 -17.67 18.04 7.75
C GLY A 289 -18.71 17.78 8.85
N GLY A 290 -18.39 16.92 9.82
CA GLY A 290 -19.23 16.64 10.99
C GLY A 290 -20.13 15.41 10.87
N LEU A 291 -19.92 14.55 9.87
CA LEU A 291 -20.75 13.35 9.72
C LEU A 291 -20.55 12.38 10.89
N SER A 292 -21.67 11.77 11.31
CA SER A 292 -21.69 10.61 12.18
C SER A 292 -21.28 9.34 11.44
N TYR A 293 -20.89 8.30 12.18
CA TYR A 293 -20.54 7.00 11.59
C TYR A 293 -21.70 6.42 10.74
N SER A 294 -22.94 6.51 11.23
CA SER A 294 -24.12 6.05 10.50
C SER A 294 -24.35 6.79 9.18
N GLU A 295 -24.08 8.10 9.14
CA GLU A 295 -24.20 8.88 7.90
C GLU A 295 -23.10 8.50 6.90
N MET A 296 -21.87 8.27 7.39
CA MET A 296 -20.78 7.76 6.55
C MET A 296 -21.13 6.39 5.94
N LEU A 297 -21.73 5.48 6.72
CA LEU A 297 -22.21 4.19 6.22
C LEU A 297 -23.27 4.37 5.12
N ALA A 298 -24.29 5.19 5.37
CA ALA A 298 -25.36 5.44 4.40
C ALA A 298 -24.84 6.05 3.10
N LEU A 299 -23.82 6.92 3.17
CA LEU A 299 -23.17 7.47 1.99
C LEU A 299 -22.39 6.42 1.21
N ALA A 300 -21.63 5.57 1.90
CA ALA A 300 -20.89 4.50 1.26
C ALA A 300 -21.83 3.48 0.56
N GLU A 301 -22.97 3.19 1.17
CA GLU A 301 -24.02 2.36 0.57
C GLU A 301 -24.60 3.00 -0.70
N ARG A 302 -25.01 4.27 -0.62
CA ARG A 302 -25.53 5.02 -1.78
C ARG A 302 -24.53 5.13 -2.93
N ALA A 303 -23.25 5.27 -2.60
CA ALA A 303 -22.16 5.34 -3.57
C ALA A 303 -21.73 3.97 -4.12
N ASN A 304 -22.39 2.88 -3.67
CA ASN A 304 -22.04 1.50 -4.00
C ASN A 304 -20.56 1.19 -3.73
N PHE A 305 -20.01 1.73 -2.64
CA PHE A 305 -18.58 1.67 -2.33
C PHE A 305 -18.05 0.23 -2.26
N ARG A 306 -18.87 -0.70 -1.75
CA ARG A 306 -18.52 -2.12 -1.73
C ARG A 306 -18.27 -2.70 -3.12
N HIS A 307 -19.10 -2.34 -4.09
CA HIS A 307 -18.91 -2.77 -5.46
C HIS A 307 -17.61 -2.18 -6.03
N ALA A 308 -17.34 -0.89 -5.79
CA ALA A 308 -16.08 -0.26 -6.21
C ALA A 308 -14.83 -0.94 -5.59
N LEU A 309 -14.90 -1.42 -4.34
CA LEU A 309 -13.84 -2.24 -3.74
C LEU A 309 -13.65 -3.56 -4.49
N TRP A 310 -14.73 -4.19 -4.94
CA TRP A 310 -14.65 -5.42 -5.71
C TRP A 310 -14.09 -5.21 -7.13
N GLU A 311 -14.56 -4.16 -7.84
CA GLU A 311 -14.00 -3.73 -9.13
C GLU A 311 -12.47 -3.54 -9.03
N MET A 312 -12.00 -2.97 -7.91
CA MET A 312 -10.58 -2.81 -7.63
C MET A 312 -9.83 -4.16 -7.57
N GLY A 313 -10.38 -5.12 -6.83
CA GLY A 313 -9.79 -6.45 -6.70
C GLY A 313 -9.72 -7.20 -8.04
N GLU A 314 -10.75 -7.09 -8.86
CA GLU A 314 -10.82 -7.70 -10.20
C GLU A 314 -9.83 -7.06 -11.18
N ALA A 315 -9.70 -5.73 -11.16
CA ALA A 315 -8.74 -5.01 -11.99
C ALA A 315 -7.29 -5.39 -11.63
N ILE A 316 -6.97 -5.54 -10.33
CA ILE A 316 -5.66 -6.01 -9.89
C ILE A 316 -5.40 -7.45 -10.36
N ALA A 317 -6.37 -8.36 -10.17
CA ALA A 317 -6.24 -9.75 -10.61
C ALA A 317 -6.07 -9.86 -12.14
N THR A 318 -6.66 -8.93 -12.90
CA THR A 318 -6.46 -8.85 -14.35
C THR A 318 -4.99 -8.58 -14.69
N LEU A 319 -4.33 -7.65 -13.99
CA LEU A 319 -2.89 -7.43 -14.17
C LEU A 319 -2.08 -8.66 -13.74
N PHE A 320 -2.48 -9.37 -12.69
CA PHE A 320 -1.82 -10.61 -12.28
C PHE A 320 -1.85 -11.65 -13.41
N THR A 321 -3.02 -11.85 -14.03
CA THR A 321 -3.18 -12.72 -15.20
C THR A 321 -2.23 -12.33 -16.33
N GLN A 322 -2.20 -11.05 -16.70
CA GLN A 322 -1.33 -10.56 -17.77
C GLN A 322 0.15 -10.80 -17.50
N VAL A 323 0.60 -10.67 -16.24
CA VAL A 323 1.98 -10.95 -15.84
C VAL A 323 2.26 -12.45 -15.84
N VAL A 324 1.37 -13.27 -15.29
CA VAL A 324 1.51 -14.73 -15.30
C VAL A 324 1.61 -15.27 -16.72
N GLU A 325 0.80 -14.78 -17.66
CA GLU A 325 0.86 -15.17 -19.07
C GLU A 325 2.21 -14.89 -19.73
N ARG A 326 2.89 -13.81 -19.31
CA ARG A 326 4.18 -13.35 -19.85
C ARG A 326 5.39 -14.01 -19.20
N VAL A 327 5.26 -14.55 -18.00
CA VAL A 327 6.38 -15.10 -17.22
C VAL A 327 6.25 -16.63 -17.12
N PRO A 328 7.01 -17.40 -17.91
CA PRO A 328 6.78 -18.84 -18.08
C PRO A 328 6.70 -19.63 -16.76
N PHE A 329 7.58 -19.35 -15.80
CA PHE A 329 7.64 -20.08 -14.54
C PHE A 329 6.50 -19.79 -13.57
N LEU A 330 5.78 -18.67 -13.75
CA LEU A 330 4.59 -18.36 -12.96
C LEU A 330 3.37 -19.14 -13.47
N ARG A 331 3.34 -19.52 -14.75
CA ARG A 331 2.25 -20.36 -15.32
C ARG A 331 2.31 -21.78 -14.79
N GLU A 332 3.53 -22.27 -14.59
CA GLU A 332 3.83 -23.61 -14.10
C GLU A 332 4.06 -23.62 -12.58
N TYR A 333 3.66 -22.56 -11.87
CA TYR A 333 3.89 -22.47 -10.44
C TYR A 333 3.21 -23.65 -9.74
N PRO A 334 3.91 -24.39 -8.87
CA PRO A 334 3.35 -25.59 -8.27
C PRO A 334 2.03 -25.30 -7.57
N ASP A 335 1.00 -26.08 -7.89
CA ASP A 335 -0.27 -26.03 -7.19
C ASP A 335 -0.04 -26.41 -5.72
N GLY A 336 0.00 -25.37 -4.90
CA GLY A 336 0.11 -25.49 -3.47
C GLY A 336 -1.25 -25.62 -2.81
N SER A 337 -1.33 -26.35 -1.69
CA SER A 337 -2.46 -26.24 -0.77
C SER A 337 -2.70 -24.76 -0.44
N LEU A 338 -3.88 -24.26 -0.84
CA LEU A 338 -4.36 -22.94 -0.49
C LEU A 338 -4.79 -22.97 0.98
N PRO A 339 -4.14 -22.21 1.89
CA PRO A 339 -4.66 -22.10 3.23
C PRO A 339 -6.05 -21.45 3.16
N GLY A 340 -7.00 -21.99 3.94
CA GLY A 340 -8.34 -21.42 4.01
C GLY A 340 -8.32 -20.01 4.64
N TRP A 341 -9.33 -19.18 4.37
CA TRP A 341 -9.45 -17.87 5.03
C TRP A 341 -9.52 -18.00 6.55
N GLU A 342 -10.20 -19.03 7.06
CA GLU A 342 -10.21 -19.34 8.49
C GLU A 342 -8.82 -19.70 9.02
N GLU A 343 -8.07 -20.51 8.27
CA GLU A 343 -6.70 -20.89 8.63
C GLU A 343 -5.76 -19.67 8.64
N LEU A 344 -5.85 -18.81 7.62
CA LEU A 344 -5.14 -17.55 7.56
C LEU A 344 -5.50 -16.66 8.77
N THR A 345 -6.79 -16.57 9.10
CA THR A 345 -7.27 -15.79 10.25
C THR A 345 -6.79 -16.34 11.58
N VAL A 346 -6.70 -17.67 11.74
CA VAL A 346 -6.13 -18.30 12.94
C VAL A 346 -4.63 -18.06 13.02
N ARG A 347 -3.88 -18.15 11.91
CA ARG A 347 -2.44 -17.82 11.88
C ARG A 347 -2.19 -16.37 12.30
N TRP A 348 -3.10 -15.46 11.97
CA TRP A 348 -3.02 -14.06 12.38
C TRP A 348 -3.37 -13.81 13.86
N LYS A 349 -4.00 -14.77 14.55
CA LYS A 349 -4.29 -14.63 15.99
C LYS A 349 -3.12 -14.95 16.91
N ALA A 350 -1.87 -15.04 16.40
CA ALA A 350 -0.71 -15.37 17.22
C ALA A 350 -0.66 -14.48 18.49
N ASP A 351 -0.53 -15.15 19.65
CA ASP A 351 -0.78 -14.65 21.01
C ASP A 351 -0.15 -13.28 21.33
N PRO A 352 -0.81 -12.47 22.19
CA PRO A 352 -0.46 -11.07 22.49
C PRO A 352 0.95 -10.81 23.05
#